data_AF-A0A5S4WYM9-F1
#
_entry.id   AF-A0A5S4WYM9-F1
#
_cell.length_a   1.000
_cell.length_b   1.000
_cell.length_c   1.000
_cell.angle_alpha   90.00
_cell.angle_beta   90.00
_cell.angle_gamma   90.00
#
_symmetry.space_group_name_H-M   'P 1'
#
loop_
_entity.id
_entity.type
_entity.pdbx_description
1 polymer ?
#
loop_
_entity_poly.entity_id
_entity_poly.type
_entity_poly.pdbx_seq_one_letter_code
_entity_poly.pdbx_strand_id
1 'polypeptide(L)'
;MNSQTSDRAFPAADTRFKPGQSGNPKGRPKKTAKEFDPGRSLQAVDNELISVTIDGKVVWMTKIEIHIRQLFTGAIKGEIAAAKAIFMMAVDCSAPDAVGPQQIQFKPALKASNPGTMN
;
A
#
# COMPACT_ATOMS: atom_id res chain seq x y z
N MET A 1 24.70 -54.30 -30.48
CA MET A 1 25.43 -53.02 -30.40
C MET A 1 24.60 -51.97 -31.13
N ASN A 2 24.11 -51.00 -30.34
CA ASN A 2 23.91 -49.58 -30.65
C ASN A 2 22.89 -49.23 -31.77
N SER A 3 22.07 -48.21 -31.68
CA SER A 3 22.09 -47.02 -30.82
C SER A 3 20.72 -46.35 -30.88
N GLN A 4 20.28 -45.87 -29.71
CA GLN A 4 19.22 -44.86 -29.58
C GLN A 4 19.55 -43.63 -30.44
N THR A 5 18.59 -43.15 -31.23
CA THR A 5 18.63 -41.79 -31.79
C THR A 5 17.25 -41.14 -31.65
N SER A 6 17.11 -40.44 -30.52
CA SER A 6 16.21 -39.33 -30.21
C SER A 6 15.16 -38.94 -31.25
N ASP A 7 13.89 -39.12 -30.89
CA ASP A 7 12.71 -38.45 -31.46
C ASP A 7 12.75 -36.93 -31.17
N ARG A 8 13.74 -36.22 -31.70
CA ARG A 8 13.71 -34.77 -31.77
C ARG A 8 13.32 -34.41 -33.20
N ALA A 9 12.02 -34.33 -33.45
CA ALA A 9 11.50 -33.83 -34.71
C ALA A 9 12.08 -32.42 -34.96
N PHE A 10 12.94 -32.30 -35.97
CA PHE A 10 13.44 -31.02 -36.41
C PHE A 10 12.25 -30.20 -36.93
N PRO A 11 12.10 -28.93 -36.53
CA PRO A 11 10.98 -28.12 -37.02
C PRO A 11 11.06 -28.04 -38.54
N ALA A 12 9.93 -28.34 -39.20
CA ALA A 12 9.78 -28.30 -40.66
C ALA A 12 10.33 -26.96 -41.19
N ALA A 13 11.01 -27.00 -42.35
CA ALA A 13 11.70 -25.84 -42.90
C ALA A 13 10.80 -24.58 -43.00
N ASP A 14 9.50 -24.78 -43.22
CA ASP A 14 8.48 -23.74 -43.34
C ASP A 14 8.15 -23.03 -42.01
N THR A 15 8.48 -23.66 -40.88
CA THR A 15 8.27 -23.10 -39.53
C THR A 15 9.52 -22.42 -38.97
N ARG A 16 10.64 -22.45 -39.70
CA ARG A 16 11.89 -21.80 -39.30
C ARG A 16 11.83 -20.29 -39.56
N PHE A 17 12.34 -19.50 -38.63
CA PHE A 17 12.57 -18.08 -38.88
C PHE A 17 13.54 -17.89 -40.06
N LYS A 18 13.18 -16.97 -40.96
CA LYS A 18 14.04 -16.62 -42.10
C LYS A 18 15.25 -15.82 -41.61
N PRO A 19 16.46 -16.05 -42.15
CA PRO A 19 17.63 -15.25 -41.80
C PRO A 19 17.33 -13.76 -42.08
N GLY A 20 17.54 -12.92 -41.07
CA GLY A 20 17.23 -11.48 -41.12
C GLY A 20 15.81 -11.09 -40.70
N GLN A 21 14.90 -12.05 -40.43
CA GLN A 21 13.58 -11.77 -39.87
C GLN A 21 13.47 -12.19 -38.41
N SER A 22 13.26 -11.20 -37.54
CA SER A 22 12.88 -11.43 -36.14
C SER A 22 11.47 -12.01 -36.09
N GLY A 23 11.27 -13.06 -35.28
CA GLY A 23 9.93 -13.63 -34.99
C GLY A 23 8.99 -12.68 -34.24
N ASN A 24 9.53 -11.56 -33.73
CA ASN A 24 8.75 -10.47 -33.20
C ASN A 24 9.16 -9.16 -33.89
N PRO A 25 8.55 -8.82 -35.05
CA PRO A 25 8.88 -7.61 -35.80
C PRO A 25 8.54 -6.32 -35.05
N LYS A 26 7.60 -6.37 -34.09
CA LYS A 26 7.27 -5.24 -33.22
C LYS A 26 8.27 -5.07 -32.07
N GLY A 27 9.17 -6.04 -31.89
CA GLY A 27 10.12 -6.06 -30.79
C GLY A 27 9.44 -6.14 -29.43
N ARG A 28 10.24 -6.02 -28.37
CA ARG A 28 9.70 -5.87 -27.02
C ARG A 28 8.96 -4.52 -26.95
N PRO A 29 7.69 -4.47 -26.51
CA PRO A 29 7.00 -3.20 -26.32
C PRO A 29 7.82 -2.31 -25.39
N LYS A 30 8.01 -1.05 -25.78
CA LYS A 30 8.71 -0.06 -24.95
C LYS A 30 7.95 0.04 -23.63
N LYS A 31 8.65 -0.17 -22.51
CA LYS A 31 8.08 0.15 -21.19
C LYS A 31 7.76 1.64 -21.23
N THR A 32 6.48 2.00 -21.18
CA THR A 32 6.11 3.36 -20.80
C THR A 32 6.72 3.56 -19.42
N ALA A 33 7.59 4.55 -19.29
CA ALA A 33 7.98 5.00 -17.96
C ALA A 33 6.66 5.31 -17.25
N LYS A 34 6.40 4.71 -16.09
CA LYS A 34 5.32 5.21 -15.24
C LYS A 34 5.65 6.68 -15.04
N GLU A 35 4.77 7.56 -15.52
CA GLU A 35 4.87 8.98 -15.24
C GLU A 35 4.99 9.12 -13.72
N PHE A 36 6.04 9.83 -13.29
CA PHE A 36 6.20 10.15 -11.89
C PHE A 36 5.01 11.03 -11.50
N ASP A 37 4.13 10.46 -10.69
CA ASP A 37 2.95 11.13 -10.16
C ASP A 37 3.23 11.45 -8.68
N PRO A 38 3.53 12.72 -8.36
CA PRO A 38 3.77 13.13 -6.98
C PRO A 38 2.56 12.85 -6.08
N GLY A 39 1.34 12.96 -6.61
CA GLY A 39 0.10 12.75 -5.86
C GLY A 39 -0.03 11.29 -5.40
N ARG A 40 0.26 10.34 -6.29
CA ARG A 40 0.28 8.91 -5.92
C ARG A 40 1.36 8.57 -4.89
N SER A 41 2.53 9.21 -5.01
CA SER A 41 3.63 8.99 -4.06
C SER A 41 3.26 9.54 -2.68
N LEU A 42 2.66 10.73 -2.63
CA LEU A 42 2.17 11.33 -1.40
C LEU A 42 1.07 10.47 -0.75
N GLN A 43 0.07 10.06 -1.54
CA GLN A 43 -1.01 9.19 -1.07
C GLN A 43 -0.48 7.85 -0.55
N ALA A 44 0.54 7.28 -1.19
CA ALA A 44 1.16 6.05 -0.71
C ALA A 44 1.78 6.24 0.67
N VAL A 45 2.56 7.31 0.85
CA VAL A 45 3.17 7.65 2.15
C VAL A 45 2.11 7.91 3.21
N ASP A 46 1.08 8.69 2.91
CA ASP A 46 0.00 9.04 3.84
C ASP A 46 -0.72 7.80 4.38
N ASN A 47 -0.87 6.76 3.54
CA ASN A 47 -1.54 5.51 3.88
C ASN A 47 -0.64 4.49 4.58
N GLU A 48 0.65 4.76 4.78
CA GLU A 48 1.55 3.87 5.51
C GLU A 48 1.15 3.78 6.98
N LEU A 49 1.02 2.55 7.49
CA LEU A 49 0.78 2.28 8.90
C LEU A 49 2.08 2.40 9.68
N ILE A 50 2.06 3.18 10.76
CA ILE A 50 3.15 3.29 11.72
C ILE A 50 2.65 3.02 13.13
N SER A 51 3.54 2.54 13.98
CA SER A 51 3.26 2.31 15.40
C SER A 51 3.48 3.59 16.20
N VAL A 52 2.46 4.01 16.95
CA VAL A 52 2.52 5.16 17.86
C VAL A 52 2.14 4.71 19.26
N THR A 53 2.84 5.20 20.28
CA THR A 53 2.51 4.92 21.67
C THR A 53 1.54 5.96 22.21
N ILE A 54 0.35 5.52 22.60
CA ILE A 54 -0.68 6.35 23.26
C ILE A 54 -0.97 5.72 24.63
N ASP A 55 -0.82 6.49 25.71
CA ASP A 55 -1.06 6.03 27.08
C ASP A 55 -0.33 4.73 27.44
N GLY A 56 0.92 4.61 26.99
CA GLY A 56 1.77 3.44 27.19
C GLY A 56 1.39 2.21 26.36
N LYS A 57 0.39 2.30 25.47
CA LYS A 57 -0.01 1.23 24.54
C LYS A 57 0.44 1.57 23.14
N VAL A 58 1.01 0.59 22.45
CA VAL A 58 1.36 0.70 21.03
C VAL A 58 0.10 0.52 20.19
N VAL A 59 -0.21 1.51 19.36
CA VAL A 59 -1.35 1.53 18.44
C VAL A 59 -0.83 1.75 17.02
N TRP A 60 -1.33 0.97 16.08
CA TRP A 60 -1.03 1.16 14.66
C TRP A 60 -2.03 2.11 14.04
N MET A 61 -1.53 3.12 13.34
CA MET A 61 -2.35 4.12 12.67
C MET A 61 -1.64 4.65 11.43
N THR A 62 -2.40 5.22 10.50
CA THR A 62 -1.84 5.77 9.26
C THR A 62 -1.13 7.11 9.53
N LYS A 63 -0.16 7.48 8.69
CA LYS A 63 0.53 8.78 8.80
C LYS A 63 -0.43 9.95 8.67
N ILE A 64 -1.39 9.86 7.75
CA ILE A 64 -2.41 10.91 7.56
C ILE A 64 -3.26 11.11 8.82
N GLU A 65 -3.68 10.04 9.47
CA GLU A 65 -4.46 10.11 10.71
C GLU A 65 -3.68 10.80 11.83
N ILE A 66 -2.39 10.48 11.96
CA ILE A 66 -1.50 11.13 12.94
C ILE A 66 -1.36 12.62 12.64
N HIS A 67 -1.08 12.97 11.40
CA HIS A 67 -0.92 14.37 10.99
C HIS A 67 -2.17 15.18 11.28
N ILE A 68 -3.36 14.65 10.96
CA ILE A 68 -4.64 15.32 11.25
C ILE A 68 -4.80 15.52 12.77
N ARG A 69 -4.57 14.48 13.59
CA ARG A 69 -4.65 14.60 15.06
C ARG A 69 -3.69 15.65 15.62
N GLN A 70 -2.48 15.72 15.07
CA GLN A 70 -1.49 16.72 15.47
C GLN A 70 -1.92 18.14 15.10
N LEU A 71 -2.49 18.33 13.91
CA LEU A 71 -3.06 19.62 13.49
C LEU A 71 -4.18 20.06 14.45
N PHE A 72 -5.10 19.17 14.80
CA PHE A 72 -6.15 19.49 15.78
C PHE A 72 -5.55 19.85 17.15
N THR A 73 -4.53 19.13 17.60
CA THR A 73 -3.84 19.42 18.85
C THR A 73 -3.19 20.81 18.83
N GLY A 74 -2.52 21.19 17.74
CA GLY A 74 -1.94 22.53 17.57
C GLY A 74 -3.00 23.63 17.51
N ALA A 75 -4.09 23.40 16.77
CA ALA A 75 -5.20 24.34 16.68
C ALA A 75 -5.87 24.59 18.04
N ILE A 76 -6.09 23.54 18.84
CA ILE A 76 -6.62 23.66 20.22
C ILE A 76 -5.67 24.48 21.11
N LYS A 77 -4.35 24.39 20.89
CA LYS A 77 -3.34 25.20 21.59
C LYS A 77 -3.27 26.65 21.10
N GLY A 78 -4.04 27.04 20.08
CA GLY A 78 -4.09 28.39 19.52
C GLY A 78 -3.15 28.62 18.34
N GLU A 79 -2.59 27.57 17.73
CA GLU A 79 -1.77 27.71 16.52
C GLU A 79 -2.65 28.05 15.31
N ILE A 80 -2.67 29.32 14.93
CA ILE A 80 -3.49 29.84 13.82
C ILE A 80 -3.19 29.12 12.50
N ALA A 81 -1.92 28.75 12.25
CA ALA A 81 -1.53 28.02 11.05
C ALA A 81 -2.18 26.64 10.98
N ALA A 82 -2.24 25.91 12.10
CA ALA A 82 -2.89 24.60 12.18
C ALA A 82 -4.41 24.73 11.99
N ALA A 83 -5.04 25.72 12.65
CA ALA A 83 -6.46 26.01 12.48
C ALA A 83 -6.81 26.36 11.02
N LYS A 84 -5.98 27.17 10.37
CA LYS A 84 -6.14 27.51 8.94
C LYS A 84 -6.00 26.29 8.04
N ALA A 85 -5.03 25.41 8.29
CA ALA A 85 -4.87 24.18 7.52
C ALA A 85 -6.10 23.27 7.60
N ILE A 86 -6.65 23.09 8.82
CA ILE A 86 -7.90 22.33 9.03
C ILE A 86 -9.06 22.99 8.28
N PHE A 87 -9.20 24.31 8.38
CA PHE A 87 -10.28 25.03 7.70
C PHE A 87 -10.20 24.88 6.17
N MET A 88 -9.00 24.96 5.57
CA MET A 88 -8.82 24.73 4.13
C MET A 88 -9.20 23.29 3.73
N MET A 89 -8.76 22.29 4.50
CA MET A 89 -9.15 20.89 4.24
C MET A 89 -10.67 20.68 4.33
N ALA A 90 -11.35 21.37 5.25
CA ALA A 90 -12.80 21.26 5.42
C ALA A 90 -13.59 21.90 4.27
N VAL A 91 -13.07 22.99 3.68
CA VAL A 91 -13.70 23.65 2.52
C VAL A 91 -13.71 22.73 1.30
N ASP A 92 -12.66 21.94 1.11
CA ASP A 92 -12.55 20.97 0.01
C ASP A 92 -13.36 19.68 0.27
N CYS A 93 -13.75 19.44 1.53
CA CYS A 93 -14.45 18.23 1.97
C CYS A 93 -15.96 18.48 2.13
N SER A 94 -16.65 18.80 1.03
CA SER A 94 -18.12 18.73 0.99
C SER A 94 -18.56 17.27 0.85
N ALA A 95 -18.50 16.50 1.94
CA ALA A 95 -19.01 15.13 2.00
C ALA A 95 -20.28 15.09 2.88
N PRO A 96 -21.45 14.64 2.36
CA PRO A 96 -22.70 14.59 3.14
C PRO A 96 -22.73 13.51 4.24
N ASP A 97 -21.77 12.58 4.28
CA ASP A 97 -21.87 11.39 5.15
C ASP A 97 -20.57 11.15 5.93
N ALA A 98 -20.22 12.04 6.84
CA ALA A 98 -19.17 11.77 7.84
C ALA A 98 -19.74 10.82 8.91
N VAL A 99 -19.61 9.51 8.69
CA VAL A 99 -19.75 8.51 9.76
C VAL A 99 -18.73 8.87 10.84
N GLY A 100 -19.24 9.30 12.00
CA GLY A 100 -18.45 9.71 13.16
C GLY A 100 -17.41 8.66 13.55
N PRO A 101 -16.41 9.04 14.36
CA PRO A 101 -15.24 8.20 14.61
C PRO A 101 -15.68 6.80 15.03
N GLN A 102 -15.26 5.80 14.24
CA GLN A 102 -15.36 4.40 14.62
C GLN A 102 -14.69 4.29 15.98
N GLN A 103 -15.49 4.06 17.02
CA GLN A 103 -14.99 3.90 18.38
C GLN A 103 -13.85 2.88 18.31
N ILE A 104 -12.64 3.31 18.71
CA ILE A 104 -11.45 2.46 18.72
C ILE A 104 -11.81 1.23 19.57
N GLN A 105 -12.23 0.14 18.92
CA GLN A 105 -12.42 -1.13 19.59
C GLN A 105 -11.01 -1.65 19.85
N PHE A 106 -10.48 -1.27 21.01
CA PHE A 106 -9.40 -2.01 21.63
C PHE A 106 -9.90 -3.45 21.75
N LYS A 107 -9.43 -4.34 20.87
CA LYS A 107 -9.51 -5.78 21.09
C LYS A 107 -8.31 -6.16 21.95
N PRO A 108 -8.43 -6.22 23.30
CA PRO A 108 -7.38 -6.83 24.08
C PRO A 108 -7.27 -8.29 23.64
N ALA A 109 -6.06 -8.73 23.31
CA ALA A 109 -5.79 -10.14 23.14
C ALA A 109 -6.26 -10.88 24.39
N LEU A 110 -7.15 -11.87 24.22
CA LEU A 110 -7.55 -12.76 25.30
C LEU A 110 -6.28 -13.36 25.92
N LYS A 111 -6.00 -13.02 27.18
CA LYS A 111 -5.03 -13.79 27.97
C LYS A 111 -5.61 -15.19 28.14
N ALA A 112 -4.89 -16.20 27.68
CA ALA A 112 -5.16 -17.58 28.02
C ALA A 112 -5.06 -17.73 29.55
N SER A 113 -6.20 -17.94 30.21
CA SER A 113 -6.25 -18.41 31.58
C SER A 113 -5.67 -19.82 31.61
N ASN A 114 -4.58 -20.00 32.35
CA ASN A 114 -3.98 -21.31 32.59
C ASN A 114 -4.70 -21.95 33.80
N PRO A 115 -5.41 -23.09 33.66
CA PRO A 115 -5.91 -23.81 34.81
C PRO A 115 -4.97 -24.98 35.14
N GLY A 116 -4.46 -25.03 36.36
CA GLY A 116 -3.84 -26.27 36.84
C GLY A 116 -2.83 -26.16 37.96
N THR A 117 -3.19 -25.54 39.09
CA THR A 117 -2.70 -26.02 40.38
C THR A 117 -3.64 -27.15 40.81
N MET A 118 -3.16 -28.40 40.78
CA MET A 118 -3.73 -29.46 41.60
C MET A 118 -2.72 -29.84 42.68
N ASN A 119 -3.30 -30.09 43.85
CA ASN A 119 -2.72 -30.42 45.14
C ASN A 119 -1.71 -31.56 45.13
#